data_AF-A0A7V9WMH9-F1
#
_entry.id   AF-A0A7V9WMH9-F1
#
_cell.length_a   1.000
_cell.length_b   1.000
_cell.length_c   1.000
_cell.angle_alpha   90.00
_cell.angle_beta   90.00
_cell.angle_gamma   90.00
#
_symmetry.space_group_name_H-M   'P 1'
#
loop_
_entity.id
_entity.type
_entity.pdbx_description
1 polymer ?
#
loop_
_entity_poly.entity_id
_entity_poly.type
_entity_poly.pdbx_seq_one_letter_code
_entity_poly.pdbx_strand_id
1 'polypeptide(L)'
;MSWAGPLPQTKLELTRNAKREHFVRYLSGGAKKGDERPEFTTVSTYPYERAFEKTTKAGKGPDMVSRAAPGGGLAIWSKKRPTSVYMAYPGSDYPVEVFDPSAERARELVLSGEVAPIR
;
A
#
# COMPACT_ATOMS: atom_id res chain seq x y z
N MET A 1 6.00 -1.95 -9.56
CA MET A 1 4.63 -2.37 -9.16
C MET A 1 4.77 -3.26 -7.95
N SER A 2 3.89 -3.13 -6.95
CA SER A 2 3.90 -3.93 -5.73
C SER A 2 2.55 -4.62 -5.52
N TRP A 3 2.57 -5.74 -4.78
CA TRP A 3 1.38 -6.51 -4.40
C TRP A 3 1.71 -7.38 -3.17
N ALA A 4 0.70 -7.93 -2.51
CA ALA A 4 0.79 -8.69 -1.27
C ALA A 4 0.94 -10.22 -1.48
N GLY A 5 1.16 -10.68 -2.72
CA GLY A 5 1.00 -12.09 -3.04
C GLY A 5 -0.48 -12.51 -3.10
N PRO A 6 -0.78 -13.82 -3.22
CA PRO A 6 -2.16 -14.31 -3.20
C PRO A 6 -2.77 -14.20 -1.79
N LEU A 7 -3.93 -13.54 -1.68
CA LEU A 7 -4.71 -13.55 -0.44
C LEU A 7 -5.86 -14.59 -0.52
N PRO A 8 -6.11 -15.38 0.54
CA PRO A 8 -7.13 -16.42 0.53
C PRO A 8 -8.53 -15.88 0.15
N GLN A 9 -9.28 -16.67 -0.62
CA GLN A 9 -10.67 -16.37 -1.00
C GLN A 9 -10.88 -15.02 -1.70
N THR A 10 -9.86 -14.51 -2.39
CA THR A 10 -9.94 -13.28 -3.17
C THR A 10 -9.71 -13.52 -4.66
N LYS A 11 -10.29 -12.64 -5.49
CA LYS A 11 -9.93 -12.50 -6.91
C LYS A 11 -9.08 -11.26 -7.07
N LEU A 12 -8.00 -11.37 -7.86
CA LEU A 12 -7.15 -10.23 -8.16
C LEU A 12 -7.75 -9.39 -9.29
N GLU A 13 -7.80 -8.09 -9.07
CA GLU A 13 -8.02 -7.09 -10.10
C GLU A 13 -6.80 -6.19 -10.21
N LEU A 14 -6.30 -6.04 -11.43
CA LEU A 14 -5.18 -5.17 -11.75
C LEU A 14 -5.64 -4.05 -12.68
N THR A 15 -5.43 -2.82 -12.23
CA THR A 15 -5.59 -1.61 -13.03
C THR A 15 -4.22 -1.03 -13.33
N ARG A 16 -3.96 -0.71 -14.60
CA ARG A 16 -2.80 0.04 -15.08
C ARG A 16 -3.30 1.16 -15.97
N ASN A 17 -2.80 2.36 -15.79
CA ASN A 17 -3.18 3.51 -16.60
C ASN A 17 -1.99 4.20 -17.26
N ALA A 18 -2.29 5.14 -18.17
CA ALA A 18 -1.27 5.89 -18.91
C ALA A 18 -0.34 6.74 -18.01
N LYS A 19 -0.75 7.02 -16.77
CA LYS A 19 0.04 7.75 -15.77
C LYS A 19 0.99 6.84 -14.98
N ARG A 20 1.11 5.56 -15.36
CA ARG A 20 1.94 4.54 -14.69
C ARG A 20 1.50 4.26 -13.24
N GLU A 21 0.24 4.56 -12.92
CA GLU A 21 -0.36 4.13 -11.66
C GLU A 21 -0.80 2.67 -11.80
N HIS A 22 -0.49 1.89 -10.79
CA HIS A 22 -0.81 0.47 -10.70
C HIS A 22 -1.61 0.24 -9.43
N PHE A 23 -2.78 -0.38 -9.57
CA PHE A 23 -3.64 -0.74 -8.44
C PHE A 23 -3.92 -2.24 -8.50
N VAL A 24 -3.61 -2.95 -7.41
CA VAL A 24 -3.93 -4.35 -7.22
C VAL A 24 -4.99 -4.45 -6.12
N ARG A 25 -6.20 -4.87 -6.48
CA ARG A 25 -7.33 -5.03 -5.57
C ARG A 25 -7.62 -6.50 -5.31
N TYR A 26 -7.91 -6.84 -4.07
CA TYR A 26 -8.22 -8.20 -3.62
C TYR A 26 -9.73 -8.33 -3.38
N LEU A 27 -10.45 -8.70 -4.44
CA LEU A 27 -11.92 -8.77 -4.45
C LEU A 27 -12.40 -10.00 -3.68
N SER A 28 -12.93 -9.79 -2.48
CA SER A 28 -13.47 -10.83 -1.59
C SER A 28 -15.00 -10.96 -1.76
N GLY A 29 -15.61 -11.93 -1.07
CA GLY A 29 -17.08 -12.03 -0.98
C GLY A 29 -17.80 -12.27 -2.30
N GLY A 30 -17.13 -12.86 -3.31
CA GLY A 30 -17.71 -13.08 -4.63
C GLY A 30 -17.85 -11.83 -5.49
N ALA A 31 -17.21 -10.71 -5.10
CA ALA A 31 -17.21 -9.47 -5.87
C ALA A 31 -16.74 -9.68 -7.32
N LYS A 32 -17.32 -8.89 -8.22
CA LYS A 32 -17.01 -8.89 -9.65
C LYS A 32 -15.91 -7.86 -9.95
N LYS A 33 -15.21 -8.07 -11.06
CA LYS A 33 -14.30 -7.06 -11.60
C LYS A 33 -15.04 -5.72 -11.79
N GLY A 34 -14.44 -4.62 -11.36
CA GLY A 34 -15.00 -3.28 -11.40
C GLY A 34 -15.91 -2.93 -10.22
N ASP A 35 -16.05 -3.79 -9.21
CA ASP A 35 -16.81 -3.45 -7.99
C ASP A 35 -16.13 -2.29 -7.28
N GLU A 36 -16.81 -1.15 -7.09
CA GLU A 36 -16.20 0.09 -6.57
C GLU A 36 -16.28 0.22 -5.03
N ARG A 37 -16.83 -0.77 -4.34
CA ARG A 37 -16.94 -0.71 -2.87
C ARG A 37 -15.56 -0.54 -2.23
N PRO A 38 -15.42 0.32 -1.20
CA PRO A 38 -14.17 0.50 -0.45
C PRO A 38 -13.94 -0.62 0.57
N GLU A 39 -14.28 -1.86 0.22
CA GLU A 39 -14.29 -3.04 1.10
C GLU A 39 -13.12 -4.00 0.81
N PHE A 40 -12.23 -3.62 -0.10
CA PHE A 40 -11.19 -4.52 -0.61
C PHE A 40 -9.80 -3.99 -0.28
N THR A 41 -8.95 -4.88 0.22
CA THR A 41 -7.51 -4.63 0.31
C THR A 41 -7.01 -4.13 -1.04
N THR A 42 -6.24 -3.05 -1.05
CA THR A 42 -5.72 -2.44 -2.27
C THR A 42 -4.25 -2.09 -2.09
N VAL A 43 -3.41 -2.55 -3.00
CA VAL A 43 -2.01 -2.14 -3.10
C VAL A 43 -1.86 -1.21 -4.29
N SER A 44 -1.48 0.04 -4.01
CA SER A 44 -1.31 1.10 -5.01
C SER A 44 0.17 1.42 -5.17
N THR A 45 0.65 1.54 -6.39
CA THR A 45 2.00 2.00 -6.72
C THR A 45 1.90 3.05 -7.83
N TYR A 46 2.34 4.27 -7.56
CA TYR A 46 2.23 5.40 -8.49
C TYR A 46 3.53 6.19 -8.53
N PRO A 47 3.87 6.86 -9.64
CA PRO A 47 5.02 7.75 -9.68
C PRO A 47 4.84 8.90 -8.69
N TYR A 48 5.85 9.14 -7.85
CA TYR A 48 5.91 10.27 -6.96
C TYR A 48 7.37 10.63 -6.66
N GLU A 49 7.86 11.68 -7.31
CA GLU A 49 9.26 12.08 -7.18
C GLU A 49 9.66 12.32 -5.73
N ARG A 50 10.86 11.85 -5.38
CA ARG A 50 11.42 11.97 -4.02
C ARG A 50 10.51 11.31 -2.98
N ALA A 51 9.89 10.19 -3.34
CA ALA A 51 8.92 9.49 -2.51
C ALA A 51 9.45 9.23 -1.11
N PHE A 52 10.68 8.72 -1.00
CA PHE A 52 11.29 8.41 0.30
C PHE A 52 11.48 9.65 1.18
N GLU A 53 11.98 10.75 0.63
CA GLU A 53 12.19 11.99 1.37
C GLU A 53 10.86 12.56 1.87
N LYS A 54 9.85 12.60 0.99
CA LYS A 54 8.52 13.13 1.31
C LYS A 54 7.78 12.26 2.34
N THR A 55 7.83 10.93 2.19
CA THR A 55 7.29 9.99 3.19
C THR A 55 8.01 10.13 4.53
N THR A 56 9.33 10.26 4.52
CA THR A 56 10.11 10.49 5.76
C THR A 56 9.71 11.81 6.44
N LYS A 57 9.54 12.88 5.67
CA LYS A 57 9.08 14.17 6.20
C LYS A 57 7.65 14.07 6.75
N ALA A 58 6.74 13.44 6.02
CA ALA A 58 5.36 13.23 6.46
C ALA A 58 5.29 12.41 7.75
N GLY A 59 6.07 11.35 7.87
CA GLY A 59 6.12 10.47 9.04
C GLY A 59 6.53 11.14 10.36
N LYS A 60 7.10 12.36 10.31
CA LYS A 60 7.47 13.16 11.50
C LYS A 60 6.32 14.03 12.04
N GLY A 61 5.15 14.02 11.39
CA GLY A 61 3.99 14.78 11.86
C GLY A 61 3.42 14.25 13.19
N PRO A 62 2.73 15.10 13.99
CA PRO A 62 2.26 14.75 15.34
C PRO A 62 1.24 13.61 15.37
N ASP A 63 0.43 13.48 14.32
CA ASP A 63 -0.58 12.43 14.16
C ASP A 63 -0.10 11.23 13.34
N MET A 64 1.21 11.16 13.07
CA MET A 64 1.79 10.11 12.26
C MET A 64 2.49 9.07 13.13
N VAL A 65 2.41 7.83 12.68
CA VAL A 65 3.20 6.72 13.21
C VAL A 65 4.16 6.31 12.11
N SER A 66 5.41 6.09 12.48
CA SER A 66 6.48 5.64 11.59
C SER A 66 7.07 4.33 12.12
N ARG A 67 7.30 3.35 11.25
CA ARG A 67 7.98 2.09 11.55
C ARG A 67 8.93 1.73 10.41
N ALA A 68 9.99 0.99 10.72
CA ALA A 68 10.80 0.37 9.69
C ALA A 68 9.94 -0.64 8.90
N ALA A 69 10.03 -0.58 7.58
CA ALA A 69 9.48 -1.61 6.69
C ALA A 69 10.61 -2.58 6.30
N PRO A 70 10.29 -3.86 6.00
CA PRO A 70 11.25 -4.80 5.45
C PRO A 70 11.98 -4.25 4.23
N GLY A 71 13.20 -4.73 3.96
CA GLY A 71 14.00 -4.26 2.82
C GLY A 71 14.57 -2.83 2.97
N GLY A 72 14.63 -2.30 4.19
CA GLY A 72 15.20 -0.97 4.48
C GLY A 72 14.27 0.19 4.16
N GLY A 73 12.97 -0.08 3.98
CA GLY A 73 11.96 0.95 3.75
C GLY A 73 11.47 1.63 5.03
N LEU A 74 10.64 2.65 4.84
CA LEU A 74 9.89 3.31 5.91
C LEU A 74 8.39 3.12 5.66
N ALA A 75 7.68 2.61 6.65
CA ALA A 75 6.22 2.56 6.68
C ALA A 75 5.68 3.68 7.58
N ILE A 76 4.69 4.44 7.09
CA ILE A 76 3.99 5.47 7.84
C ILE A 76 2.48 5.33 7.73
N TRP A 77 1.75 5.74 8.77
CA TRP A 77 0.29 5.87 8.72
C TRP A 77 -0.20 6.96 9.67
N SER A 78 -1.39 7.48 9.41
CA SER A 78 -2.02 8.46 10.28
C SER A 78 -2.84 7.78 11.37
N LYS A 79 -2.79 8.28 12.59
CA LYS A 79 -3.70 7.88 13.67
C LYS A 79 -5.16 8.21 13.35
N LYS A 80 -5.41 9.22 12.51
CA LYS A 80 -6.76 9.66 12.09
C LYS A 80 -7.32 8.86 10.92
N ARG A 81 -6.46 8.25 10.11
CA ARG A 81 -6.82 7.39 8.96
C ARG A 81 -5.90 6.17 8.94
N PRO A 82 -6.09 5.21 9.86
CA PRO A 82 -5.13 4.13 10.07
C PRO A 82 -5.30 2.96 9.06
N THR A 83 -6.31 3.02 8.19
CA THR A 83 -6.61 2.00 7.17
C THR A 83 -5.71 2.07 5.94
N SER A 84 -4.96 3.17 5.76
CA SER A 84 -3.94 3.29 4.72
C SER A 84 -2.55 3.37 5.34
N VAL A 85 -1.65 2.49 4.90
CA VAL A 85 -0.24 2.48 5.27
C VAL A 85 0.60 2.78 4.03
N TYR A 86 1.48 3.76 4.13
CA TYR A 86 2.35 4.19 3.05
C TYR A 86 3.77 3.69 3.30
N MET A 87 4.36 3.03 2.30
CA MET A 87 5.75 2.61 2.30
C MET A 87 6.54 3.37 1.25
N ALA A 88 7.78 3.71 1.57
CA ALA A 88 8.75 4.19 0.61
C ALA A 88 10.13 3.59 0.90
N TYR A 89 10.95 3.48 -0.15
CA TYR A 89 12.29 2.90 -0.09
C TYR A 89 13.34 3.91 -0.55
N PRO A 90 14.55 3.93 0.05
CA PRO A 90 15.64 4.79 -0.42
C PRO A 90 15.91 4.60 -1.92
N GLY A 91 16.07 5.72 -2.64
CA GLY A 91 16.31 5.71 -4.09
C GLY A 91 15.10 5.37 -4.98
N SER A 92 13.90 5.18 -4.41
CA SER A 92 12.67 4.93 -5.16
C SER A 92 11.82 6.20 -5.31
N ASP A 93 11.33 6.45 -6.54
CA ASP A 93 10.28 7.44 -6.86
C ASP A 93 8.88 6.82 -6.89
N TYR A 94 8.69 5.66 -6.26
CA TYR A 94 7.42 4.94 -6.23
C TYR A 94 7.05 4.61 -4.78
N PRO A 95 6.19 5.41 -4.13
CA PRO A 95 5.56 4.99 -2.89
C PRO A 95 4.63 3.81 -3.18
N VAL A 96 4.43 3.01 -2.14
CA VAL A 96 3.42 1.96 -2.11
C VAL A 96 2.41 2.34 -1.05
N GLU A 97 1.13 2.40 -1.40
CA GLU A 97 0.06 2.51 -0.42
C GLU A 97 -0.62 1.14 -0.29
N VAL A 98 -0.85 0.71 0.94
CA VAL A 98 -1.62 -0.47 1.28
C VAL A 98 -2.84 -0.02 2.05
N PHE A 99 -4.00 -0.11 1.42
CA PHE A 99 -5.29 0.10 2.05
C PHE A 99 -5.91 -1.24 2.45
N ASP A 100 -6.51 -1.30 3.63
CA ASP A 100 -7.42 -2.36 4.05
C ASP A 100 -8.50 -1.78 4.99
N PRO A 101 -9.78 -2.21 4.89
CA PRO A 101 -10.81 -1.80 5.84
C PRO A 101 -10.43 -2.07 7.31
N SER A 102 -9.60 -3.09 7.57
CA SER A 102 -8.95 -3.33 8.85
C SER A 102 -7.57 -2.68 8.88
N ALA A 103 -7.42 -1.63 9.70
CA ALA A 103 -6.13 -0.99 9.95
C ALA A 103 -5.07 -1.96 10.50
N GLU A 104 -5.47 -2.98 11.27
CA GLU A 104 -4.57 -4.04 11.72
C GLU A 104 -4.04 -4.86 10.55
N ARG A 105 -4.93 -5.29 9.64
CA ARG A 105 -4.54 -6.06 8.47
C ARG A 105 -3.63 -5.26 7.52
N ALA A 106 -3.93 -3.98 7.27
CA ALA A 106 -3.05 -3.11 6.46
C ALA A 106 -1.63 -3.03 7.03
N ARG A 107 -1.50 -2.90 8.35
CA ARG A 107 -0.21 -2.86 9.04
C ARG A 107 0.50 -4.21 8.99
N GLU A 108 -0.22 -5.30 9.21
CA GLU A 108 0.34 -6.66 9.15
C GLU A 108 0.96 -6.94 7.77
N LEU A 109 0.22 -6.71 6.69
CA LEU A 109 0.67 -6.91 5.30
C LEU A 109 1.94 -6.12 4.97
N VAL A 110 2.05 -4.89 5.49
CA VAL A 110 3.20 -4.02 5.29
C VAL A 110 4.40 -4.47 6.12
N LEU A 111 4.18 -4.77 7.40
CA LEU A 111 5.26 -5.03 8.34
C LEU A 111 5.79 -6.48 8.26
N SER A 112 4.98 -7.43 7.77
CA SER A 112 5.41 -8.81 7.51
C SER A 112 6.34 -8.91 6.28
N GLY A 113 6.27 -7.94 5.38
CA GLY A 113 7.02 -7.94 4.12
C GLY A 113 6.33 -8.69 2.99
N GLU A 114 5.07 -9.09 3.18
CA GLU A 114 4.22 -9.67 2.11
C GLU A 114 4.05 -8.68 0.94
N VAL A 115 3.97 -7.38 1.23
CA VAL A 115 3.92 -6.35 0.20
C VAL A 115 5.33 -5.93 -0.21
N ALA A 116 5.83 -6.53 -1.28
CA ALA A 116 7.13 -6.22 -1.86
C ALA A 116 7.03 -5.68 -3.31
N PRO A 117 7.94 -4.78 -3.73
CA PRO A 117 8.11 -4.46 -5.13
C PRO A 117 8.48 -5.72 -5.94
N ILE A 118 7.78 -5.93 -7.05
CA ILE A 118 8.14 -6.96 -8.02
C ILE A 118 9.42 -6.48 -8.75
N ARG A 119 10.44 -7.33 -8.76
CA ARG A 119 11.71 -7.14 -9.48
C ARG A 119 11.63 -7.72 -10.89
#